data_AF-N8YNT5-F1
#
_entry.id   AF-N8YNT5-F1
#
_cell.length_a   1.000
_cell.length_b   1.000
_cell.length_c   1.000
_cell.angle_alpha   90.00
_cell.angle_beta   90.00
_cell.angle_gamma   90.00
#
_symmetry.space_group_name_H-M   'P 1'
#
loop_
_entity.id
_entity.type
_entity.pdbx_description
1 polymer ?
#
loop_
_entity_poly.entity_id
_entity_poly.type
_entity_poly.pdbx_seq_one_letter_code
_entity_poly.pdbx_strand_id
1 'polypeptide(L)'
;MKKSLALLSGICLALSSGLASAVTLNGWNVGNPTPVGATGLVNATKNVGGVAKISNASIVPNASQVSKILRGGVAGVALTVAVNELLDGIDWVMDPANNQIKYKEKTDSISNSDEFYYYEKFDSDNEWKSNNYESILKSYTAHWNNGNYNGWGEITGNRGCNLQNNVVACDVIYKNYPNWVAPVYIQKIANPNYDPSKLNDKSLPFDTVSQKVIDNAQAGNTDAQVATVAAAQDILNEAQNDAEKAKPIVQQFEDNSTNADPNNPDPDDEKPVNDGKQSKKMNEKQIGELVGNKNWHNTPLKKKIVKTYSKELRGSNNFDFYKDPKTGEIFIKGNKSKEMILINLEKFL
;
A
#
# COMPACT_ATOMS: atom_id res chain seq x y z
N MET A 1 -20.34 -12.29 -8.24
CA MET A 1 -18.96 -11.99 -8.68
C MET A 1 -18.80 -12.21 -10.19
N LYS A 2 -18.79 -11.15 -11.00
CA LYS A 2 -18.16 -11.18 -12.32
C LYS A 2 -16.89 -10.33 -12.20
N LYS A 3 -15.78 -11.02 -11.95
CA LYS A 3 -14.44 -10.46 -12.12
C LYS A 3 -14.24 -10.34 -13.63
N SER A 4 -14.68 -9.24 -14.24
CA SER A 4 -14.43 -8.97 -15.66
C SER A 4 -12.99 -8.52 -15.82
N LEU A 5 -12.11 -9.53 -15.78
CA LEU A 5 -10.76 -9.47 -16.30
C LEU A 5 -10.86 -9.35 -17.82
N ALA A 6 -11.03 -8.13 -18.33
CA ALA A 6 -10.70 -7.83 -19.72
C ALA A 6 -9.24 -7.39 -19.77
N LEU A 7 -8.35 -8.32 -19.43
CA LEU A 7 -6.94 -8.24 -19.81
C LEU A 7 -6.95 -8.42 -21.34
N LEU A 8 -6.84 -7.33 -22.09
CA LEU A 8 -6.48 -7.46 -23.49
C LEU A 8 -5.10 -8.13 -23.50
N SER A 9 -5.05 -9.33 -24.08
CA SER A 9 -3.87 -10.19 -24.12
C SER A 9 -2.76 -9.51 -24.91
N GLY A 10 -1.90 -8.78 -24.20
CA GLY A 10 -0.56 -8.40 -24.61
C GLY A 10 0.38 -8.89 -23.53
N ILE A 11 1.00 -10.05 -23.77
CA ILE A 11 2.05 -10.61 -22.94
C ILE A 11 3.12 -9.55 -22.70
N CYS A 12 3.26 -9.12 -21.45
CA CYS A 12 4.54 -8.75 -20.87
C CYS A 12 4.59 -9.38 -19.48
N LEU A 13 5.03 -10.64 -19.46
CA LEU A 13 5.78 -11.17 -18.33
C LEU A 13 6.99 -10.26 -18.12
N ALA A 14 6.81 -9.17 -17.38
CA ALA A 14 7.94 -8.55 -16.69
C ALA A 14 8.22 -9.45 -15.48
N LEU A 15 8.92 -10.55 -15.78
CA LEU A 15 9.79 -11.21 -14.83
C LEU A 15 10.49 -10.13 -14.02
N SER A 16 10.57 -10.37 -12.71
CA SER A 16 11.40 -9.65 -11.76
C SER A 16 12.90 -9.78 -12.07
N SER A 17 13.32 -9.50 -13.30
CA SER A 17 14.70 -9.18 -13.62
C SER A 17 14.96 -7.83 -12.99
N GLY A 18 15.80 -7.82 -11.95
CA GLY A 18 16.14 -6.64 -11.20
C GLY A 18 16.45 -5.47 -12.12
N LEU A 19 15.98 -4.28 -11.72
CA LEU A 19 16.35 -2.98 -12.29
C LEU A 19 17.85 -2.71 -12.06
N ALA A 20 18.76 -3.62 -12.41
CA ALA A 20 20.20 -3.42 -12.25
C ALA A 20 20.72 -2.60 -13.43
N SER A 21 20.46 -1.29 -13.37
CA SER A 21 21.19 -0.32 -14.18
C SER A 21 22.24 0.31 -13.27
N ALA A 22 23.52 0.04 -13.53
CA ALA A 22 24.60 0.75 -12.86
C ALA A 22 24.55 2.23 -13.28
N VAL A 23 23.98 3.08 -12.42
CA VAL A 23 23.92 4.53 -12.64
C VAL A 23 25.18 5.15 -12.06
N THR A 24 25.84 6.01 -12.83
CA THR A 24 26.98 6.79 -12.32
C THR A 24 26.62 8.27 -12.26
N LEU A 25 26.70 8.89 -11.09
CA LEU A 25 26.41 10.32 -10.88
C LEU A 25 27.64 11.00 -10.29
N ASN A 26 28.26 11.93 -11.03
CA ASN A 26 29.43 12.69 -10.54
C ASN A 26 30.55 11.82 -9.92
N GLY A 27 30.82 10.66 -10.54
CA GLY A 27 31.80 9.67 -10.08
C GLY A 27 31.34 8.74 -8.96
N TRP A 28 30.10 8.86 -8.48
CA TRP A 28 29.46 7.90 -7.59
C TRP A 28 28.89 6.74 -8.40
N ASN A 29 29.24 5.51 -8.04
CA ASN A 29 28.55 4.30 -8.50
C ASN A 29 27.31 4.11 -7.62
N VAL A 30 26.12 4.23 -8.22
CA VAL A 30 24.84 4.24 -7.51
C VAL A 30 24.15 2.89 -7.70
N GLY A 31 23.72 2.29 -6.59
CA GLY A 31 22.94 1.06 -6.57
C GLY A 31 21.45 1.30 -6.82
N ASN A 32 20.68 0.22 -6.83
CA ASN A 32 19.24 0.29 -7.05
C ASN A 32 18.52 0.86 -5.80
N PRO A 33 17.42 1.61 -5.97
CA PRO A 33 16.63 2.06 -4.84
C PRO A 33 16.00 0.91 -4.08
N THR A 34 16.03 1.00 -2.76
CA THR A 34 15.33 0.10 -1.82
C THR A 34 14.15 0.86 -1.17
N PRO A 35 13.01 0.19 -0.91
CA PRO A 35 11.83 0.87 -0.39
C PRO A 35 11.98 1.24 1.10
N VAL A 36 11.71 2.52 1.42
CA VAL A 36 11.51 3.02 2.79
C VAL A 36 10.21 3.84 2.80
N GLY A 37 9.09 3.18 3.08
CA GLY A 37 7.77 3.79 2.87
C GLY A 37 7.59 4.17 1.41
N ALA A 38 7.19 5.41 1.12
CA ALA A 38 7.11 5.91 -0.26
C ALA A 38 8.45 6.34 -0.87
N THR A 39 9.55 6.26 -0.13
CA THR A 39 10.88 6.74 -0.56
C THR A 39 11.72 5.60 -1.14
N GLY A 40 12.49 5.88 -2.19
CA GLY A 40 13.56 5.02 -2.65
C GLY A 40 14.90 5.44 -2.03
N LEU A 41 15.45 4.61 -1.13
CA LEU A 41 16.78 4.80 -0.56
C LEU A 41 17.83 4.19 -1.49
N VAL A 42 18.80 4.99 -1.93
CA VAL A 42 19.86 4.55 -2.83
C VAL A 42 21.21 4.61 -2.12
N ASN A 43 21.99 3.54 -2.22
CA ASN A 43 23.36 3.48 -1.74
C ASN A 43 24.33 3.80 -2.88
N ALA A 44 25.45 4.44 -2.56
CA ALA A 44 26.45 4.82 -3.53
C ALA A 44 27.88 4.67 -3.01
N THR A 45 28.82 4.39 -3.93
CA THR A 45 30.25 4.28 -3.63
C THR A 45 31.09 5.17 -4.54
N LYS A 46 32.21 5.71 -4.02
CA LYS A 46 33.15 6.54 -4.79
C LYS A 46 34.57 6.37 -4.25
N ASN A 47 35.57 6.41 -5.12
CA ASN A 47 36.98 6.40 -4.71
C ASN A 47 37.56 7.81 -4.80
N VAL A 48 38.09 8.33 -3.69
CA VAL A 48 38.72 9.66 -3.63
C VAL A 48 40.13 9.50 -3.07
N GLY A 49 41.15 9.72 -3.90
CA GLY A 49 42.56 9.63 -3.48
C GLY A 49 42.96 8.25 -2.94
N GLY A 50 42.36 7.17 -3.46
CA GLY A 50 42.61 5.80 -3.00
C GLY A 50 41.82 5.36 -1.77
N VAL A 51 40.96 6.23 -1.21
CA VAL A 51 40.05 5.90 -0.11
C VAL A 51 38.65 5.65 -0.65
N ALA A 52 38.09 4.48 -0.34
CA ALA A 52 36.71 4.16 -0.66
C ALA A 52 35.76 4.96 0.25
N LYS A 53 34.77 5.59 -0.38
CA LYS A 53 33.69 6.33 0.25
C LYS A 53 32.37 5.62 0.00
N ILE A 54 31.52 5.62 1.00
CA ILE A 54 30.13 5.16 0.92
C ILE A 54 29.20 6.32 1.28
N SER A 55 28.00 6.30 0.71
CA SER A 55 26.98 7.29 1.00
C SER A 55 25.60 6.75 0.65
N ASN A 56 24.56 7.48 1.05
CA ASN A 56 23.18 7.19 0.70
C ASN A 56 22.43 8.48 0.37
N ALA A 57 21.38 8.34 -0.46
CA ALA A 57 20.44 9.41 -0.76
C ALA A 57 19.01 8.90 -0.72
N SER A 58 18.10 9.76 -0.29
CA SER A 58 16.67 9.51 -0.32
C SER A 58 16.05 10.17 -1.54
N ILE A 59 15.37 9.37 -2.37
CA ILE A 59 14.62 9.83 -3.53
C ILE A 59 13.13 9.73 -3.19
N VAL A 60 12.47 10.87 -3.13
CA VAL A 60 11.03 10.98 -2.85
C VAL A 60 10.30 11.32 -4.16
N PRO A 61 9.68 10.34 -4.84
CA PRO A 61 8.93 10.62 -6.06
C PRO A 61 7.66 11.43 -5.74
N ASN A 62 7.33 12.36 -6.63
CA ASN A 62 6.05 13.06 -6.59
C ASN A 62 4.96 12.31 -7.40
N ALA A 63 3.71 12.76 -7.27
CA ALA A 63 2.57 12.13 -7.94
C ALA A 63 2.75 12.03 -9.46
N SER A 64 3.32 13.03 -10.13
CA SER A 64 3.54 13.01 -11.58
C SER A 64 4.56 11.95 -12.01
N GLN A 65 5.63 11.77 -11.22
CA GLN A 65 6.64 10.73 -11.45
C GLN A 65 6.05 9.33 -11.24
N VAL A 66 5.24 9.13 -10.19
CA VAL A 66 4.51 7.86 -9.99
C VAL A 66 3.47 7.65 -11.11
N SER A 67 2.76 8.69 -11.54
CA SER A 67 1.80 8.63 -12.65
C SER A 67 2.47 8.15 -13.94
N LYS A 68 3.72 8.55 -14.22
CA LYS A 68 4.50 8.07 -15.37
C LYS A 68 4.72 6.57 -15.33
N ILE A 69 5.07 6.02 -14.17
CA ILE A 69 5.25 4.57 -13.94
C ILE A 69 3.94 3.82 -14.14
N LEU A 70 2.86 4.28 -13.51
CA LEU A 70 1.55 3.64 -13.59
C LEU A 70 1.00 3.63 -15.03
N ARG A 71 1.17 4.71 -15.77
CA ARG A 71 0.81 4.79 -17.21
C ARG A 71 1.63 3.82 -18.06
N GLY A 72 2.88 3.58 -17.69
CA GLY A 72 3.74 2.59 -18.33
C GLY A 72 3.33 1.14 -18.04
N GLY A 73 2.28 0.91 -17.24
CA GLY A 73 1.84 -0.42 -16.83
C GLY A 73 2.71 -1.05 -15.74
N VAL A 74 3.74 -0.34 -15.27
CA VAL A 74 4.57 -0.77 -14.16
C VAL A 74 3.76 -0.58 -12.88
N ALA A 75 3.71 -1.62 -12.03
CA ALA A 75 2.92 -1.67 -10.80
C ALA A 75 1.38 -1.61 -10.99
N GLY A 76 0.85 -2.35 -11.97
CA GLY A 76 -0.60 -2.44 -12.21
C GLY A 76 -1.43 -2.87 -10.98
N VAL A 77 -0.89 -3.68 -10.08
CA VAL A 77 -1.56 -4.07 -8.82
C VAL A 77 -1.76 -2.86 -7.91
N ALA A 78 -0.72 -2.04 -7.72
CA ALA A 78 -0.80 -0.82 -6.92
C ALA A 78 -1.86 0.15 -7.45
N LEU A 79 -1.91 0.30 -8.78
CA LEU A 79 -2.94 1.09 -9.44
C LEU A 79 -4.33 0.55 -9.12
N THR A 80 -4.56 -0.75 -9.31
CA THR A 80 -5.88 -1.35 -9.07
C THR A 80 -6.33 -1.20 -7.62
N VAL A 81 -5.43 -1.40 -6.66
CA VAL A 81 -5.73 -1.20 -5.24
C VAL A 81 -6.10 0.26 -4.97
N ALA A 82 -5.29 1.21 -5.42
CA ALA A 82 -5.55 2.63 -5.19
C ALA A 82 -6.87 3.11 -5.82
N VAL A 83 -7.18 2.68 -7.05
CA VAL A 83 -8.44 3.05 -7.71
C VAL A 83 -9.64 2.40 -6.99
N ASN A 84 -9.54 1.14 -6.58
CA ASN A 84 -10.62 0.49 -5.84
C ASN A 84 -10.90 1.16 -4.50
N GLU A 85 -9.87 1.64 -3.80
CA GLU A 85 -10.02 2.39 -2.55
C GLU A 85 -10.64 3.77 -2.77
N LEU A 86 -10.32 4.44 -3.90
CA LEU A 86 -10.86 5.76 -4.23
C LEU A 86 -12.29 5.70 -4.77
N LEU A 87 -12.64 4.65 -5.50
CA LEU A 87 -13.92 4.50 -6.20
C LEU A 87 -14.83 3.44 -5.57
N ASP A 88 -14.48 2.92 -4.38
CA ASP A 88 -15.25 1.89 -3.66
C ASP A 88 -15.62 0.68 -4.55
N GLY A 89 -14.63 0.21 -5.32
CA GLY A 89 -14.75 -0.93 -6.23
C GLY A 89 -15.67 -0.74 -7.44
N ILE A 90 -15.98 0.51 -7.84
CA ILE A 90 -16.66 0.80 -9.11
C ILE A 90 -15.81 0.32 -10.30
N ASP A 91 -16.45 -0.21 -11.35
CA ASP A 91 -15.78 -0.59 -12.59
C ASP A 91 -15.16 0.63 -13.30
N TRP A 92 -13.90 0.48 -13.72
CA TRP A 92 -13.13 1.56 -14.34
C TRP A 92 -12.24 1.04 -15.47
N VAL A 93 -11.84 1.96 -16.35
CA VAL A 93 -10.87 1.71 -17.42
C VAL A 93 -9.79 2.78 -17.41
N MET A 94 -8.57 2.37 -17.77
CA MET A 94 -7.46 3.30 -17.89
C MET A 94 -7.59 4.12 -19.18
N ASP A 95 -7.32 5.43 -19.10
CA ASP A 95 -7.20 6.32 -20.26
C ASP A 95 -5.82 7.01 -20.25
N PRO A 96 -4.75 6.28 -20.63
CA PRO A 96 -3.37 6.80 -20.59
C PRO A 96 -3.17 8.06 -21.44
N ALA A 97 -3.88 8.16 -22.56
CA ALA A 97 -3.76 9.28 -23.50
C ALA A 97 -4.21 10.61 -22.86
N ASN A 98 -5.16 10.56 -21.92
CA ASN A 98 -5.70 11.73 -21.23
C ASN A 98 -5.25 11.82 -19.76
N ASN A 99 -4.25 11.04 -19.35
CA ASN A 99 -3.74 10.99 -17.99
C ASN A 99 -4.80 10.77 -16.89
N GLN A 100 -5.77 9.88 -17.13
CA GLN A 100 -6.87 9.67 -16.21
C GLN A 100 -7.38 8.22 -16.18
N ILE A 101 -8.15 7.91 -15.15
CA ILE A 101 -9.04 6.76 -15.08
C ILE A 101 -10.44 7.22 -15.47
N LYS A 102 -11.13 6.45 -16.31
CA LYS A 102 -12.55 6.65 -16.64
C LYS A 102 -13.41 5.66 -15.88
N TYR A 103 -14.51 6.14 -15.33
CA TYR A 103 -15.46 5.32 -14.58
C TYR A 103 -16.88 5.88 -14.72
N LYS A 104 -17.86 5.06 -14.32
CA LYS A 104 -19.26 5.47 -14.26
C LYS A 104 -19.66 5.62 -12.80
N GLU A 105 -20.18 6.79 -12.44
CA GLU A 105 -20.68 7.03 -11.09
C GLU A 105 -21.89 6.12 -10.82
N LYS A 106 -21.90 5.43 -9.68
CA LYS A 106 -23.10 4.76 -9.19
C LYS A 106 -24.02 5.82 -8.58
N THR A 107 -25.06 6.22 -9.29
CA THR A 107 -26.15 7.00 -8.70
C THR A 107 -27.20 6.04 -8.12
N ASP A 108 -28.16 6.58 -7.36
CA ASP A 108 -29.37 5.84 -6.96
C ASP A 108 -30.52 6.06 -7.95
N SER A 109 -30.41 7.10 -8.77
CA SER A 109 -31.40 7.50 -9.76
C SER A 109 -31.10 6.89 -11.12
N ILE A 110 -32.13 6.31 -11.74
CA ILE A 110 -32.07 5.83 -13.12
C ILE A 110 -31.98 7.04 -14.05
N SER A 111 -30.93 7.08 -14.86
CA SER A 111 -30.73 8.08 -15.91
C SER A 111 -30.81 7.43 -17.29
N ASN A 112 -30.96 8.24 -18.34
CA ASN A 112 -30.87 7.75 -19.72
C ASN A 112 -29.48 7.21 -20.07
N SER A 113 -28.48 7.44 -19.23
CA SER A 113 -27.12 6.92 -19.42
C SER A 113 -26.93 5.48 -18.93
N ASP A 114 -27.88 4.98 -18.13
CA ASP A 114 -27.84 3.63 -17.58
C ASP A 114 -28.43 2.64 -18.58
N GLU A 115 -27.63 1.69 -19.07
CA GLU A 115 -28.09 0.63 -19.99
C GLU A 115 -29.10 -0.31 -19.32
N PHE A 116 -28.95 -0.49 -18.00
CA PHE A 116 -29.82 -1.33 -17.18
C PHE A 116 -30.16 -0.63 -15.88
N TYR A 117 -31.29 -1.00 -15.30
CA TYR A 117 -31.63 -0.68 -13.92
C TYR A 117 -32.00 -1.96 -13.16
N TYR A 118 -31.95 -1.88 -11.85
CA TYR A 118 -32.43 -2.91 -10.97
C TYR A 118 -33.86 -2.62 -10.53
N TYR A 119 -34.60 -3.68 -10.28
CA TYR A 119 -36.01 -3.66 -9.98
C TYR A 119 -36.34 -4.75 -8.97
N GLU A 120 -37.10 -4.40 -7.93
CA GLU A 120 -37.75 -5.39 -7.10
C GLU A 120 -39.16 -4.96 -6.76
N LYS A 121 -40.06 -5.93 -6.73
CA LYS A 121 -41.46 -5.73 -6.34
C LYS A 121 -41.82 -6.71 -5.24
N PHE A 122 -42.07 -6.19 -4.05
CA PHE A 122 -42.48 -7.00 -2.89
C PHE A 122 -43.97 -7.35 -2.97
N ASP A 123 -44.82 -6.36 -3.27
CA ASP A 123 -46.27 -6.51 -3.45
C ASP A 123 -46.81 -5.45 -4.44
N SER A 124 -48.13 -5.27 -4.54
CA SER A 124 -48.74 -4.30 -5.45
C SER A 124 -48.30 -2.85 -5.23
N ASP A 125 -48.01 -2.47 -3.98
CA ASP A 125 -47.78 -1.08 -3.56
C ASP A 125 -46.31 -0.81 -3.23
N ASN A 126 -45.48 -1.85 -3.12
CA ASN A 126 -44.07 -1.78 -2.75
C ASN A 126 -43.17 -2.24 -3.90
N GLU A 127 -42.81 -1.27 -4.75
CA GLU A 127 -41.92 -1.43 -5.89
C GLU A 127 -40.74 -0.47 -5.79
N TRP A 128 -39.52 -0.96 -6.00
CA TRP A 128 -38.30 -0.17 -5.99
C TRP A 128 -37.52 -0.32 -7.30
N LYS A 129 -37.01 0.81 -7.76
CA LYS A 129 -36.23 0.96 -8.99
C LYS A 129 -35.01 1.81 -8.72
N SER A 130 -33.84 1.34 -9.13
CA SER A 130 -32.58 2.07 -9.00
C SER A 130 -31.55 1.52 -9.99
N ASN A 131 -30.58 2.31 -10.42
CA ASN A 131 -29.43 1.79 -11.16
C ASN A 131 -28.40 1.06 -10.26
N ASN A 132 -28.63 1.01 -8.94
CA ASN A 132 -27.87 0.22 -7.98
C ASN A 132 -28.76 -0.79 -7.22
N TYR A 133 -28.39 -2.08 -7.22
CA TYR A 133 -29.15 -3.11 -6.50
C TYR A 133 -29.09 -2.93 -4.97
N GLU A 134 -28.02 -2.32 -4.44
CA GLU A 134 -27.84 -2.12 -2.99
C GLU A 134 -28.90 -1.18 -2.43
N SER A 135 -29.26 -0.16 -3.19
CA SER A 135 -30.31 0.81 -2.83
C SER A 135 -31.70 0.17 -2.81
N ILE A 136 -31.92 -0.84 -3.66
CA ILE A 136 -33.12 -1.68 -3.63
C ILE A 136 -33.11 -2.59 -2.42
N LEU A 137 -32.00 -3.30 -2.15
CA LEU A 137 -31.88 -4.15 -0.98
C LEU A 137 -32.10 -3.37 0.33
N LYS A 138 -31.59 -2.13 0.39
CA LYS A 138 -31.81 -1.22 1.52
C LYS A 138 -33.29 -0.87 1.68
N SER A 139 -33.96 -0.50 0.59
CA SER A 139 -35.40 -0.20 0.61
C SER A 139 -36.25 -1.40 1.00
N TYR A 140 -35.93 -2.58 0.46
CA TYR A 140 -36.55 -3.85 0.82
C TYR A 140 -36.39 -4.14 2.32
N THR A 141 -35.15 -4.04 2.82
CA THR A 141 -34.82 -4.32 4.22
C THR A 141 -35.56 -3.36 5.17
N ALA A 142 -35.60 -2.07 4.82
CA ALA A 142 -36.34 -1.08 5.60
C ALA A 142 -37.84 -1.38 5.63
N HIS A 143 -38.42 -1.74 4.48
CA HIS A 143 -39.83 -2.12 4.40
C HIS A 143 -40.13 -3.38 5.24
N TRP A 144 -39.32 -4.44 5.08
CA TRP A 144 -39.46 -5.69 5.85
C TRP A 144 -39.40 -5.45 7.36
N ASN A 145 -38.41 -4.67 7.81
CA ASN A 145 -38.20 -4.39 9.23
C ASN A 145 -39.23 -3.43 9.82
N ASN A 146 -40.01 -2.72 9.00
CA ASN A 146 -41.09 -1.84 9.45
C ASN A 146 -42.39 -2.60 9.75
N GLY A 147 -42.28 -3.73 10.46
CA GLY A 147 -43.42 -4.55 10.89
C GLY A 147 -44.00 -5.51 9.85
N ASN A 148 -43.37 -5.64 8.67
CA ASN A 148 -43.80 -6.55 7.59
C ASN A 148 -43.10 -7.91 7.63
N TYR A 149 -42.32 -8.19 8.68
CA TYR A 149 -41.63 -9.46 8.82
C TYR A 149 -42.59 -10.57 9.27
N ASN A 150 -42.43 -11.76 8.67
CA ASN A 150 -43.13 -12.96 9.10
C ASN A 150 -42.41 -13.63 10.29
N GLY A 151 -42.71 -14.90 10.58
CA GLY A 151 -42.04 -15.65 11.66
C GLY A 151 -40.50 -15.70 11.59
N TRP A 152 -39.88 -15.31 10.46
CA TRP A 152 -38.43 -15.25 10.30
C TRP A 152 -37.76 -14.09 11.05
N GLY A 153 -38.53 -13.05 11.41
CA GLY A 153 -38.02 -11.88 12.13
C GLY A 153 -37.33 -10.86 11.23
N GLU A 154 -36.76 -9.84 11.85
CA GLU A 154 -36.05 -8.73 11.19
C GLU A 154 -34.87 -9.23 10.34
N ILE A 155 -34.61 -8.55 9.23
CA ILE A 155 -33.37 -8.68 8.48
C ILE A 155 -32.29 -7.87 9.20
N THR A 156 -31.21 -8.52 9.61
CA THR A 156 -30.12 -7.91 10.38
C THR A 156 -28.84 -7.68 9.57
N GLY A 157 -28.80 -8.12 8.32
CA GLY A 157 -27.65 -7.97 7.42
C GLY A 157 -27.76 -8.87 6.19
N ASN A 158 -26.68 -8.98 5.42
CA ASN A 158 -26.54 -9.91 4.31
C ASN A 158 -25.17 -10.60 4.32
N ARG A 159 -25.09 -11.83 3.80
CA ARG A 159 -23.83 -12.58 3.65
C ARG A 159 -23.11 -12.25 2.34
N GLY A 160 -23.85 -11.78 1.35
CA GLY A 160 -23.34 -11.39 0.04
C GLY A 160 -24.45 -11.35 -1.01
N CYS A 161 -24.14 -10.76 -2.16
CA CYS A 161 -25.04 -10.68 -3.30
C CYS A 161 -24.34 -11.20 -4.56
N ASN A 162 -25.06 -11.94 -5.40
CA ASN A 162 -24.54 -12.52 -6.63
C ASN A 162 -25.50 -12.31 -7.81
N LEU A 163 -24.99 -11.75 -8.90
CA LEU A 163 -25.70 -11.63 -10.17
C LEU A 163 -25.59 -12.92 -11.00
N GLN A 164 -26.73 -13.54 -11.32
CA GLN A 164 -26.85 -14.67 -12.25
C GLN A 164 -28.09 -14.47 -13.13
N ASN A 165 -27.97 -14.69 -14.45
CA ASN A 165 -29.09 -14.60 -15.41
C ASN A 165 -29.97 -13.34 -15.27
N ASN A 166 -29.35 -12.16 -15.13
CA ASN A 166 -30.03 -10.88 -14.90
C ASN A 166 -30.85 -10.79 -13.60
N VAL A 167 -30.54 -11.62 -12.60
CA VAL A 167 -31.11 -11.53 -11.26
C VAL A 167 -29.98 -11.45 -10.24
N VAL A 168 -30.03 -10.46 -9.36
CA VAL A 168 -29.16 -10.37 -8.19
C VAL A 168 -29.85 -11.08 -7.04
N ALA A 169 -29.29 -12.22 -6.62
CA ALA A 169 -29.70 -12.91 -5.41
C ALA A 169 -28.85 -12.39 -4.23
N CYS A 170 -29.50 -11.81 -3.23
CA CYS A 170 -28.87 -11.30 -2.02
C CYS A 170 -29.25 -12.18 -0.83
N ASP A 171 -28.26 -12.88 -0.26
CA ASP A 171 -28.46 -13.79 0.88
C ASP A 171 -28.59 -12.99 2.18
N VAL A 172 -29.81 -12.57 2.51
CA VAL A 172 -30.11 -11.81 3.73
C VAL A 172 -30.10 -12.69 4.98
N ILE A 173 -29.80 -12.10 6.13
CA ILE A 173 -29.75 -12.76 7.44
C ILE A 173 -30.99 -12.36 8.23
N TYR A 174 -31.83 -13.35 8.54
CA TYR A 174 -33.01 -13.17 9.37
C TYR A 174 -32.71 -13.46 10.84
N LYS A 175 -33.20 -12.61 11.74
CA LYS A 175 -32.93 -12.66 13.19
C LYS A 175 -33.28 -14.00 13.84
N ASN A 176 -34.43 -14.60 13.48
CA ASN A 176 -34.88 -15.85 14.09
C ASN A 176 -34.27 -17.09 13.40
N TYR A 177 -33.68 -16.93 12.21
CA TYR A 177 -33.07 -18.01 11.43
C TYR A 177 -31.72 -17.57 10.82
N PRO A 178 -30.71 -17.23 11.64
CA PRO A 178 -29.47 -16.64 11.16
C PRO A 178 -28.66 -17.57 10.25
N ASN A 179 -28.93 -18.88 10.30
CA ASN A 179 -28.27 -19.91 9.49
C ASN A 179 -29.00 -20.22 8.17
N TRP A 180 -30.28 -19.87 8.06
CA TRP A 180 -31.09 -20.11 6.86
C TRP A 180 -30.72 -19.12 5.75
N VAL A 181 -30.68 -19.60 4.50
CA VAL A 181 -30.47 -18.75 3.31
C VAL A 181 -31.78 -18.65 2.54
N ALA A 182 -32.41 -17.48 2.60
CA ALA A 182 -33.57 -17.13 1.79
C ALA A 182 -33.24 -15.82 1.06
N PRO A 183 -32.83 -15.89 -0.21
CA PRO A 183 -32.35 -14.71 -0.92
C PRO A 183 -33.49 -13.77 -1.33
N VAL A 184 -33.20 -12.47 -1.31
CA VAL A 184 -33.98 -11.45 -2.02
C VAL A 184 -33.54 -11.43 -3.48
N TYR A 185 -34.48 -11.45 -4.42
CA TYR A 185 -34.20 -11.58 -5.85
C TYR A 185 -34.47 -10.28 -6.60
N ILE A 186 -33.43 -9.47 -6.82
CA ILE A 186 -33.54 -8.19 -7.50
C ILE A 186 -33.33 -8.38 -9.01
N GLN A 187 -34.31 -8.03 -9.82
CA GLN A 187 -34.23 -8.14 -11.28
C GLN A 187 -33.34 -7.06 -11.87
N LYS A 188 -32.53 -7.39 -12.89
CA LYS A 188 -31.78 -6.46 -13.74
C LYS A 188 -32.53 -6.32 -15.07
N ILE A 189 -33.06 -5.14 -15.34
CA ILE A 189 -33.92 -4.85 -16.48
C ILE A 189 -33.20 -3.88 -17.43
N ALA A 190 -33.32 -4.09 -18.74
CA ALA A 190 -32.85 -3.13 -19.74
C ALA A 190 -33.61 -1.81 -19.63
N ASN A 191 -32.90 -0.69 -19.65
CA ASN A 191 -33.53 0.63 -19.57
C ASN A 191 -34.09 1.01 -20.95
N PRO A 192 -35.42 1.15 -21.12
CA PRO A 192 -36.01 1.51 -22.40
C PRO A 192 -35.64 2.92 -22.86
N ASN A 193 -35.18 3.78 -21.94
CA ASN A 193 -34.75 5.14 -22.23
C ASN A 193 -33.22 5.27 -22.38
N TYR A 194 -32.50 4.16 -22.52
CA TYR A 194 -31.05 4.18 -22.67
C TYR A 194 -30.64 4.93 -23.93
N ASP A 195 -29.82 5.96 -23.75
CA ASP A 195 -29.18 6.76 -24.78
C ASP A 195 -27.66 6.74 -24.55
N PRO A 196 -26.89 6.01 -25.38
CA PRO A 196 -25.44 5.93 -25.22
C PRO A 196 -24.75 7.29 -25.40
N SER A 197 -25.38 8.29 -26.02
CA SER A 197 -24.83 9.64 -26.13
C SER A 197 -24.87 10.43 -24.81
N LYS A 198 -25.60 9.93 -23.81
CA LYS A 198 -25.76 10.54 -22.48
C LYS A 198 -24.87 9.94 -21.41
N LEU A 199 -23.92 9.07 -21.78
CA LEU A 199 -22.97 8.46 -20.84
C LEU A 199 -22.33 9.51 -19.91
N ASN A 200 -22.62 9.43 -18.62
CA ASN A 200 -21.99 10.23 -17.58
C ASN A 200 -20.61 9.65 -17.24
N ASP A 201 -19.70 9.67 -18.21
CA ASP A 201 -18.33 9.27 -18.00
C ASP A 201 -17.67 10.28 -17.05
N LYS A 202 -17.27 9.80 -15.88
CA LYS A 202 -16.46 10.57 -14.94
C LYS A 202 -15.00 10.22 -15.17
N SER A 203 -14.14 11.14 -14.76
CA SER A 203 -12.72 10.91 -14.75
C SER A 203 -12.12 11.12 -13.37
N LEU A 204 -11.09 10.33 -13.08
CA LEU A 204 -10.24 10.45 -11.91
C LEU A 204 -8.81 10.71 -12.41
N PRO A 205 -8.21 11.88 -12.15
CA PRO A 205 -6.86 12.19 -12.62
C PRO A 205 -5.82 11.21 -12.09
N PHE A 206 -4.81 10.85 -12.89
CA PHE A 206 -3.75 9.98 -12.40
C PHE A 206 -3.01 10.56 -11.21
N ASP A 207 -2.84 11.87 -11.12
CA ASP A 207 -2.14 12.46 -9.98
C ASP A 207 -2.87 12.17 -8.65
N THR A 208 -4.20 12.10 -8.66
CA THR A 208 -4.99 11.68 -7.48
C THR A 208 -4.75 10.21 -7.16
N VAL A 209 -4.74 9.34 -8.17
CA VAL A 209 -4.47 7.90 -7.99
C VAL A 209 -3.03 7.65 -7.53
N SER A 210 -2.07 8.34 -8.11
CA SER A 210 -0.66 8.29 -7.77
C SER A 210 -0.38 8.79 -6.37
N GLN A 211 -1.07 9.85 -5.93
CA GLN A 211 -1.00 10.29 -4.54
C GLN A 211 -1.50 9.19 -3.60
N LYS A 212 -2.61 8.54 -3.94
CA LYS A 212 -3.11 7.40 -3.16
C LYS A 212 -2.13 6.22 -3.13
N VAL A 213 -1.43 5.95 -4.23
CA VAL A 213 -0.34 4.96 -4.27
C VAL A 213 0.81 5.37 -3.35
N ILE A 214 1.23 6.64 -3.36
CA ILE A 214 2.26 7.17 -2.45
C ILE A 214 1.83 7.00 -0.99
N ASP A 215 0.59 7.35 -0.65
CA ASP A 215 0.06 7.22 0.71
C ASP A 215 0.04 5.74 1.16
N ASN A 216 -0.35 4.82 0.26
CA ASN A 216 -0.35 3.39 0.53
C ASN A 216 1.08 2.84 0.70
N ALA A 217 2.04 3.31 -0.09
CA ALA A 217 3.45 2.93 0.05
C ALA A 217 4.02 3.42 1.40
N GLN A 218 3.65 4.65 1.79
CA GLN A 218 4.00 5.23 3.09
C GLN A 218 3.39 4.43 4.26
N ALA A 219 2.20 3.86 4.06
CA ALA A 219 1.54 2.96 5.01
C ALA A 219 2.09 1.52 5.01
N GLY A 220 3.08 1.22 4.15
CA GLY A 220 3.75 -0.09 4.11
C GLY A 220 3.17 -1.09 3.11
N ASN A 221 2.30 -0.67 2.18
CA ASN A 221 1.81 -1.55 1.13
C ASN A 221 2.93 -1.89 0.14
N THR A 222 3.30 -3.17 0.03
CA THR A 222 4.44 -3.62 -0.78
C THR A 222 4.23 -3.42 -2.28
N ASP A 223 3.01 -3.59 -2.79
CA ASP A 223 2.70 -3.35 -4.21
C ASP A 223 2.86 -1.87 -4.55
N ALA A 224 2.39 -0.99 -3.66
CA ALA A 224 2.55 0.45 -3.81
C ALA A 224 4.03 0.88 -3.71
N GLN A 225 4.81 0.24 -2.84
CA GLN A 225 6.26 0.45 -2.75
C GLN A 225 6.99 0.07 -4.05
N VAL A 226 6.52 -0.94 -4.79
CA VAL A 226 7.06 -1.26 -6.12
C VAL A 226 6.88 -0.08 -7.08
N ALA A 227 5.73 0.59 -7.06
CA ALA A 227 5.48 1.77 -7.90
C ALA A 227 6.40 2.94 -7.55
N THR A 228 6.59 3.24 -6.26
CA THR A 228 7.44 4.34 -5.82
C THR A 228 8.93 4.05 -6.02
N VAL A 229 9.38 2.80 -5.84
CA VAL A 229 10.76 2.39 -6.15
C VAL A 229 11.04 2.46 -7.65
N ALA A 230 10.10 2.02 -8.49
CA ALA A 230 10.23 2.17 -9.93
C ALA A 230 10.30 3.65 -10.34
N ALA A 231 9.52 4.52 -9.70
CA ALA A 231 9.60 5.96 -9.91
C ALA A 231 10.95 6.54 -9.46
N ALA A 232 11.48 6.09 -8.33
CA ALA A 232 12.82 6.48 -7.86
C ALA A 232 13.92 6.05 -8.83
N GLN A 233 13.80 4.85 -9.42
CA GLN A 233 14.75 4.38 -10.44
C GLN A 233 14.66 5.20 -11.72
N ASP A 234 13.45 5.57 -12.17
CA ASP A 234 13.27 6.43 -13.33
C ASP A 234 13.88 7.82 -13.10
N ILE A 235 13.76 8.37 -11.89
CA ILE A 235 14.44 9.62 -11.49
C ILE A 235 15.96 9.48 -11.58
N LEU A 236 16.54 8.37 -11.10
CA LEU A 236 17.98 8.10 -11.25
C LEU A 236 18.41 8.05 -12.71
N ASN A 237 17.64 7.36 -13.54
CA ASN A 237 17.94 7.21 -14.97
C ASN A 237 17.87 8.58 -15.70
N GLU A 238 16.92 9.44 -15.33
CA GLU A 238 16.85 10.81 -15.82
C GLU A 238 18.06 11.64 -15.35
N ALA A 239 18.41 11.54 -14.07
CA ALA A 239 19.57 12.24 -13.49
C ALA A 239 20.91 11.84 -14.13
N GLN A 240 21.04 10.61 -14.62
CA GLN A 240 22.26 10.18 -15.32
C GLN A 240 22.59 11.04 -16.54
N ASN A 241 21.57 11.58 -17.20
CA ASN A 241 21.71 12.36 -18.43
C ASN A 241 21.38 13.85 -18.23
N ASP A 242 21.03 14.27 -17.02
CA ASP A 242 20.59 15.63 -16.69
C ASP A 242 21.27 16.09 -15.40
N ALA A 243 22.26 16.98 -15.56
CA ALA A 243 23.05 17.49 -14.44
C ALA A 243 22.22 18.30 -13.43
N GLU A 244 21.14 18.96 -13.86
CA GLU A 244 20.26 19.71 -12.96
C GLU A 244 19.45 18.76 -12.08
N LYS A 245 18.94 17.66 -12.67
CA LYS A 245 18.25 16.59 -11.93
C LYS A 245 19.19 15.79 -11.03
N ALA A 246 20.44 15.60 -11.43
CA ALA A 246 21.45 14.92 -10.61
C ALA A 246 21.86 15.71 -9.36
N LYS A 247 21.90 17.05 -9.46
CA LYS A 247 22.39 17.95 -8.41
C LYS A 247 21.86 17.63 -7.00
N PRO A 248 20.54 17.51 -6.75
CA PRO A 248 20.03 17.20 -5.40
C PRO A 248 20.44 15.83 -4.88
N ILE A 249 20.61 14.83 -5.76
CA ILE A 249 21.01 13.46 -5.37
C ILE A 249 22.51 13.45 -5.05
N VAL A 250 23.33 14.06 -5.91
CA VAL A 250 24.77 14.19 -5.71
C VAL A 250 25.07 14.99 -4.44
N GLN A 251 24.33 16.07 -4.18
CA GLN A 251 24.50 16.84 -2.94
C GLN A 251 24.27 15.98 -1.70
N GLN A 252 23.20 15.17 -1.67
CA GLN A 252 22.99 14.21 -0.58
C GLN A 252 24.14 13.22 -0.46
N PHE A 253 24.67 12.71 -1.58
CA PHE A 253 25.81 11.80 -1.52
C PHE A 253 27.06 12.45 -0.93
N GLU A 254 27.41 13.66 -1.35
CA GLU A 254 28.57 14.36 -0.82
C GLU A 254 28.38 14.69 0.68
N ASP A 255 27.19 15.16 1.07
CA ASP A 255 26.85 15.52 2.46
C ASP A 255 26.82 14.32 3.42
N ASN A 256 26.33 13.16 2.94
CA ASN A 256 26.22 11.94 3.74
C ASN A 256 27.46 11.03 3.63
N SER A 257 28.49 11.44 2.89
CA SER A 257 29.64 10.58 2.60
C SER A 257 30.49 10.27 3.83
N THR A 258 30.87 9.00 3.97
CA THR A 258 31.81 8.54 5.00
C THR A 258 32.87 7.62 4.38
N ASN A 259 33.96 7.37 5.10
CA ASN A 259 34.94 6.38 4.66
C ASN A 259 34.35 4.98 4.85
N ALA A 260 34.50 4.11 3.85
CA ALA A 260 34.13 2.70 4.00
C ALA A 260 34.98 2.05 5.11
N ASP A 261 34.37 1.25 5.99
CA ASP A 261 35.11 0.44 6.96
C ASP A 261 35.88 -0.66 6.21
N PRO A 262 37.22 -0.70 6.26
CA PRO A 262 38.01 -1.74 5.59
C PRO A 262 37.74 -3.17 6.11
N ASN A 263 36.96 -3.35 7.19
CA ASN A 263 36.60 -4.66 7.74
C ASN A 263 35.18 -5.15 7.38
N ASN A 264 34.39 -4.37 6.63
CA ASN A 264 33.07 -4.79 6.16
C ASN A 264 32.86 -4.45 4.68
N PRO A 265 33.25 -5.34 3.74
CA PRO A 265 33.24 -5.04 2.31
C PRO A 265 31.88 -5.22 1.61
N ASP A 266 30.79 -5.48 2.34
CA ASP A 266 29.46 -5.73 1.76
C ASP A 266 28.51 -4.52 1.97
N PRO A 267 28.14 -3.77 0.92
CA PRO A 267 27.39 -2.52 1.03
C PRO A 267 25.86 -2.70 1.16
N ASP A 268 25.34 -3.93 1.19
CA ASP A 268 23.91 -4.19 1.34
C ASP A 268 23.41 -4.14 2.80
N ASP A 269 24.30 -3.97 3.78
CA ASP A 269 23.97 -4.03 5.22
C ASP A 269 24.03 -2.69 5.98
N GLU A 270 24.37 -1.57 5.33
CA GLU A 270 24.33 -0.25 5.97
C GLU A 270 23.01 0.48 5.69
N LYS A 271 22.01 0.21 6.55
CA LYS A 271 20.92 1.16 6.80
C LYS A 271 21.51 2.50 7.28
N PRO A 272 20.85 3.64 7.00
CA PRO A 272 21.30 4.94 7.49
C PRO A 272 21.62 4.87 8.98
N VAL A 273 22.75 5.45 9.39
CA VAL A 273 23.18 5.47 10.79
C VAL A 273 22.21 6.36 11.58
N ASN A 274 21.07 5.78 11.92
CA ASN A 274 20.23 6.27 12.98
C ASN A 274 21.00 6.05 14.28
N ASP A 275 21.57 7.12 14.84
CA ASP A 275 22.35 7.07 16.09
C ASP A 275 21.46 6.90 17.34
N GLY A 276 20.15 6.72 17.14
CA GLY A 276 19.16 6.47 18.16
C GLY A 276 18.81 7.68 19.04
N LYS A 277 19.37 8.87 18.80
CA LYS A 277 19.17 10.02 19.72
C LYS A 277 17.71 10.43 19.93
N GLN A 278 16.86 10.27 18.93
CA GLN A 278 15.40 10.52 18.99
C GLN A 278 14.57 9.35 19.51
N SER A 279 15.20 8.19 19.76
CA SER A 279 14.52 6.99 20.23
C SER A 279 14.07 7.11 21.68
N LYS A 280 12.88 6.60 21.98
CA LYS A 280 12.28 6.65 23.32
C LYS A 280 12.48 5.33 24.05
N LYS A 281 12.82 5.40 25.33
CA LYS A 281 12.96 4.22 26.18
C LYS A 281 11.63 3.47 26.25
N MET A 282 11.66 2.17 25.99
CA MET A 282 10.49 1.30 26.07
C MET A 282 10.23 0.90 27.53
N ASN A 283 8.97 0.75 27.90
CA ASN A 283 8.57 0.17 29.19
C ASN A 283 8.50 -1.36 29.12
N GLU A 284 8.42 -2.03 30.27
CA GLU A 284 8.43 -3.50 30.35
C GLU A 284 7.29 -4.16 29.57
N LYS A 285 6.11 -3.54 29.51
CA LYS A 285 4.97 -4.06 28.73
C LYS A 285 5.28 -4.03 27.24
N GLN A 286 5.79 -2.91 26.73
CA GLN A 286 6.17 -2.74 25.33
C GLN A 286 7.29 -3.71 24.93
N ILE A 287 8.26 -3.94 25.81
CA ILE A 287 9.34 -4.91 25.57
C ILE A 287 8.78 -6.32 25.56
N GLY A 288 7.90 -6.65 26.50
CA GLY A 288 7.25 -7.96 26.58
C GLY A 288 6.38 -8.28 25.36
N GLU A 289 5.70 -7.29 24.80
CA GLU A 289 4.96 -7.39 23.53
C GLU A 289 5.92 -7.57 22.35
N LEU A 290 7.00 -6.80 22.29
CA LEU A 290 8.00 -6.84 21.22
C LEU A 290 8.72 -8.20 21.13
N VAL A 291 9.06 -8.79 22.27
CA VAL A 291 9.80 -10.07 22.36
C VAL A 291 8.89 -11.29 22.55
N GLY A 292 7.57 -11.08 22.59
CA GLY A 292 6.59 -12.15 22.85
C GLY A 292 6.66 -12.76 24.26
N ASN A 293 7.38 -12.16 25.21
CA ASN A 293 7.53 -12.69 26.57
C ASN A 293 7.69 -11.57 27.62
N LYS A 294 6.71 -11.45 28.53
CA LYS A 294 6.71 -10.45 29.62
C LYS A 294 7.88 -10.62 30.60
N ASN A 295 8.45 -11.82 30.71
CA ASN A 295 9.57 -12.16 31.59
C ASN A 295 10.90 -12.32 30.81
N TRP A 296 11.07 -11.57 29.72
CA TRP A 296 12.24 -11.64 28.82
C TRP A 296 13.60 -11.54 29.54
N HIS A 297 13.67 -10.86 30.68
CA HIS A 297 14.89 -10.71 31.48
C HIS A 297 15.36 -12.04 32.12
N ASN A 298 14.46 -13.02 32.26
CA ASN A 298 14.74 -14.37 32.77
C ASN A 298 14.96 -15.40 31.65
N THR A 299 14.86 -15.01 30.38
CA THR A 299 15.07 -15.90 29.25
C THR A 299 16.53 -15.84 28.75
N PRO A 300 16.97 -16.79 27.90
CA PRO A 300 18.27 -16.73 27.27
C PRO A 300 18.46 -15.50 26.37
N LEU A 301 17.38 -14.83 25.96
CA LEU A 301 17.40 -13.65 25.08
C LEU A 301 18.35 -12.58 25.58
N LYS A 302 18.21 -12.17 26.85
CA LYS A 302 19.08 -11.16 27.47
C LYS A 302 20.55 -11.56 27.40
N LYS A 303 20.86 -12.83 27.72
CA LYS A 303 22.24 -13.34 27.68
C LYS A 303 22.80 -13.36 26.25
N LYS A 304 21.99 -13.76 25.26
CA LYS A 304 22.38 -13.76 23.84
C LYS A 304 22.68 -12.35 23.35
N ILE A 305 21.82 -11.37 23.66
CA ILE A 305 22.02 -9.97 23.28
C ILE A 305 23.29 -9.41 23.92
N VAL A 306 23.48 -9.61 25.24
CA VAL A 306 24.71 -9.16 25.91
C VAL A 306 25.96 -9.81 25.31
N LYS A 307 25.91 -11.10 24.97
CA LYS A 307 27.05 -11.81 24.38
C LYS A 307 27.39 -11.23 23.01
N THR A 308 26.39 -11.03 22.15
CA THR A 308 26.58 -10.52 20.78
C THR A 308 27.07 -9.08 20.78
N TYR A 309 26.51 -8.21 21.62
CA TYR A 309 26.84 -6.78 21.67
C TYR A 309 27.76 -6.39 22.83
N SER A 310 28.57 -7.34 23.33
CA SER A 310 29.36 -7.15 24.55
C SER A 310 30.39 -6.03 24.44
N LYS A 311 30.97 -5.83 23.24
CA LYS A 311 31.97 -4.79 22.96
C LYS A 311 31.33 -3.40 22.96
N GLU A 312 30.19 -3.28 22.27
CA GLU A 312 29.40 -2.07 22.09
C GLU A 312 28.76 -1.63 23.41
N LEU A 313 28.33 -2.59 24.23
CA LEU A 313 27.84 -2.35 25.59
C LEU A 313 28.96 -2.04 26.60
N ARG A 314 30.23 -2.04 26.17
CA ARG A 314 31.41 -1.79 27.00
C ARG A 314 31.45 -2.65 28.27
N GLY A 315 31.07 -3.94 28.12
CA GLY A 315 31.01 -4.89 29.23
C GLY A 315 29.83 -4.71 30.19
N SER A 316 28.80 -3.94 29.81
CA SER A 316 27.56 -3.85 30.59
C SER A 316 26.69 -5.09 30.38
N ASN A 317 26.35 -5.78 31.47
CA ASN A 317 25.39 -6.90 31.45
C ASN A 317 23.93 -6.45 31.54
N ASN A 318 23.70 -5.15 31.75
CA ASN A 318 22.40 -4.52 31.82
C ASN A 318 22.28 -3.44 30.74
N PHE A 319 21.13 -3.43 30.07
CA PHE A 319 20.81 -2.51 29.00
C PHE A 319 19.29 -2.28 28.98
N ASP A 320 18.91 -1.15 28.41
CA ASP A 320 17.52 -0.76 28.17
C ASP A 320 17.21 -0.80 26.67
N PHE A 321 15.95 -1.07 26.31
CA PHE A 321 15.46 -0.98 24.94
C PHE A 321 14.91 0.42 24.65
N TYR A 322 15.16 0.88 23.43
CA TYR A 322 14.64 2.12 22.89
C TYR A 322 14.01 1.86 21.53
N LYS A 323 12.94 2.57 21.20
CA LYS A 323 12.29 2.51 19.88
C LYS A 323 12.26 3.89 19.25
N ASP A 324 12.67 3.96 18.00
CA ASP A 324 12.48 5.16 17.19
C ASP A 324 11.00 5.29 16.82
N PRO A 325 10.32 6.39 17.19
CA PRO A 325 8.90 6.56 16.87
C PRO A 325 8.62 6.80 15.38
N LYS A 326 9.61 7.22 14.60
CA LYS A 326 9.49 7.50 13.16
C LYS A 326 9.85 6.29 12.32
N THR A 327 10.96 5.61 12.63
CA THR A 327 11.45 4.48 11.82
C THR A 327 10.99 3.13 12.35
N GLY A 328 10.55 3.06 13.61
CA GLY A 328 10.21 1.81 14.28
C GLY A 328 11.41 0.95 14.70
N GLU A 329 12.63 1.41 14.40
CA GLU A 329 13.88 0.73 14.72
C GLU A 329 14.08 0.57 16.23
N ILE A 330 14.73 -0.54 16.61
CA ILE A 330 14.95 -0.91 18.00
C ILE A 330 16.43 -0.76 18.33
N PHE A 331 16.70 -0.05 19.41
CA PHE A 331 18.03 0.19 19.93
C PHE A 331 18.19 -0.39 21.33
N ILE A 332 19.43 -0.71 21.70
CA ILE A 332 19.81 -0.98 23.09
C ILE A 332 20.83 0.05 23.58
N LYS A 333 20.75 0.37 24.87
CA LYS A 333 21.74 1.22 25.54
C LYS A 333 22.17 0.59 26.85
N GLY A 334 23.46 0.32 26.98
CA GLY A 334 24.04 -0.21 28.21
C GLY A 334 24.18 0.87 29.28
N ASN A 335 24.08 0.51 30.56
CA ASN A 335 24.18 1.49 31.66
C ASN A 335 25.55 2.22 31.71
N LYS A 336 26.61 1.61 31.16
CA LYS A 336 27.95 2.22 31.06
C LYS A 336 28.25 2.80 29.68
N SER A 337 27.34 2.65 28.71
CA SER A 337 27.49 3.19 27.36
C SER A 337 26.65 4.45 27.19
N LYS A 338 27.24 5.48 26.57
CA LYS A 338 26.50 6.70 26.21
C LYS A 338 25.81 6.55 24.85
N GLU A 339 26.25 5.60 24.04
CA GLU A 339 25.80 5.34 22.67
C GLU A 339 24.60 4.38 22.65
N MET A 340 23.68 4.62 21.72
CA MET A 340 22.63 3.66 21.38
C MET A 340 23.13 2.74 20.27
N ILE A 341 22.77 1.48 20.37
CA ILE A 341 23.21 0.43 19.45
C ILE A 341 21.96 -0.07 18.73
N LEU A 342 21.91 0.10 17.41
CA LEU A 342 20.82 -0.46 16.60
C LEU A 342 20.91 -1.99 16.68
N ILE A 343 19.78 -2.64 16.93
CA ILE A 343 19.71 -4.10 16.98
C ILE A 343 18.70 -4.65 15.99
N ASN A 344 19.06 -5.78 15.39
CA ASN A 344 18.10 -6.61 14.68
C ASN A 344 17.59 -7.67 15.65
N LEU A 345 16.41 -7.42 16.25
CA LEU A 345 15.84 -8.28 17.28
C LEU A 345 15.42 -9.66 16.75
N GLU A 346 15.08 -9.77 15.46
CA GLU A 346 14.70 -11.04 14.81
C GLU A 346 15.86 -12.05 14.82
N LYS A 347 17.11 -11.61 14.93
CA LYS A 347 18.26 -12.51 15.07
C LYS A 347 18.30 -13.26 16.42
N PHE A 348 17.43 -12.91 17.37
CA PHE A 348 17.45 -13.42 18.74
C PHE A 348 16.15 -14.05 19.23
N LEU A 349 15.03 -13.69 18.61
CA LEU A 349 13.72 -14.32 18.79
C LEU A 349 13.67 -15.62 17.98
#